data_AF-A0A7X9BRI1-F1
#
_entry.id   AF-A0A7X9BRI1-F1
#
_cell.length_a   1.000
_cell.length_b   1.000
_cell.length_c   1.000
_cell.angle_alpha   90.00
_cell.angle_beta   90.00
_cell.angle_gamma   90.00
#
_symmetry.space_group_name_H-M   'P 1'
#
loop_
_entity.id
_entity.type
_entity.pdbx_description
1 polymer ?
#
loop_
_entity_poly.entity_id
_entity_poly.type
_entity_poly.pdbx_seq_one_letter_code
_entity_poly.pdbx_strand_id
1 'polypeptide(L)'
;MKVCKFGGTSMATAQQIKKVCSIITSDPERKVIVVSAPGKRFDSDTKITDLLIACATRYLNNQDYETVLNDIINRFAEIAEDLGLS
;
A
#
# COMPACT_ATOMS: atom_id res chain seq x y z
N MET A 1 0.03 -19.53 -18.22
CA MET A 1 -0.68 -18.56 -17.34
C MET A 1 -0.11 -18.67 -15.93
N LYS A 2 0.46 -17.58 -15.40
CA LYS A 2 1.12 -17.52 -14.10
C LYS A 2 0.41 -16.52 -13.18
N VAL A 3 0.36 -16.87 -11.90
CA VAL A 3 -0.12 -16.03 -10.81
C VAL A 3 1.07 -15.53 -10.01
N CYS A 4 1.08 -14.26 -9.63
CA CYS A 4 2.13 -13.67 -8.79
C CYS A 4 1.51 -12.98 -7.59
N LYS A 5 2.18 -13.11 -6.43
CA LYS A 5 1.78 -12.42 -5.20
C LYS A 5 2.90 -11.51 -4.71
N PHE A 6 2.58 -10.26 -4.43
CA PHE A 6 3.51 -9.29 -3.85
C PHE A 6 3.08 -8.92 -2.43
N GLY A 7 4.04 -8.95 -1.50
CA GLY A 7 3.81 -8.62 -0.10
C GLY A 7 3.74 -7.11 0.14
N GLY A 8 3.36 -6.70 1.35
CA GLY A 8 3.18 -5.29 1.67
C GLY A 8 4.44 -4.45 1.49
N THR A 9 5.62 -4.98 1.85
CA THR A 9 6.90 -4.28 1.64
C THR A 9 7.17 -4.00 0.16
N SER A 10 6.78 -4.90 -0.74
CA SER A 10 6.89 -4.69 -2.18
C SER A 10 5.96 -3.58 -2.68
N MET A 11 4.93 -3.23 -1.92
CA MET A 11 3.93 -2.20 -2.23
C MET A 11 4.09 -0.94 -1.36
N ALA A 12 5.20 -0.80 -0.62
CA ALA A 12 5.35 0.23 0.40
C ALA A 12 5.60 1.65 -0.16
N THR A 13 6.22 1.75 -1.35
CA THR A 13 6.58 3.00 -2.03
C THR A 13 6.38 2.89 -3.53
N ALA A 14 6.28 4.02 -4.22
CA ALA A 14 6.29 4.08 -5.68
C ALA A 14 7.51 3.40 -6.31
N GLN A 15 8.70 3.52 -5.70
CA GLN A 15 9.91 2.86 -6.19
C GLN A 15 9.79 1.33 -6.16
N GLN A 16 9.20 0.76 -5.10
CA GLN A 16 8.98 -0.68 -5.02
C GLN A 16 7.90 -1.15 -5.99
N ILE A 17 6.84 -0.37 -6.17
CA ILE A 17 5.80 -0.63 -7.18
C ILE A 17 6.40 -0.64 -8.58
N LYS A 18 7.27 0.32 -8.93
CA LYS A 18 7.97 0.33 -10.23
C LYS A 18 8.78 -0.97 -10.45
N LYS A 19 9.47 -1.48 -9.41
CA LYS A 19 10.18 -2.78 -9.48
C LYS A 19 9.21 -3.94 -9.71
N VAL A 20 8.06 -3.94 -9.03
CA VAL A 20 7.02 -4.96 -9.22
C VAL A 20 6.46 -4.92 -10.63
N CYS A 21 6.19 -3.73 -11.19
CA CYS A 21 5.78 -3.59 -12.58
C CYS A 21 6.82 -4.20 -13.53
N SER A 22 8.11 -3.90 -13.36
CA SER A 22 9.18 -4.51 -14.18
C SER A 22 9.21 -6.03 -14.09
N ILE A 23 8.98 -6.60 -12.89
CA ILE A 23 8.87 -8.05 -12.72
C ILE A 23 7.64 -8.56 -13.50
N ILE A 24 6.48 -7.95 -13.34
CA ILE A 24 5.25 -8.40 -14.02
C ILE A 24 5.42 -8.36 -15.54
N THR A 25 5.94 -7.26 -16.09
CA THR A 25 6.06 -7.06 -17.54
C THR A 25 7.20 -7.85 -18.18
N SER A 26 8.16 -8.36 -17.40
CA SER A 26 9.25 -9.19 -17.92
C SER A 26 8.82 -10.58 -18.40
N ASP A 27 7.62 -11.05 -18.01
CA ASP A 27 7.09 -12.36 -18.41
C ASP A 27 5.61 -12.22 -18.80
N PRO A 28 5.26 -12.34 -20.10
CA PRO A 28 3.89 -12.16 -20.58
C PRO A 28 2.91 -13.21 -20.04
N GLU A 29 3.38 -14.32 -19.47
CA GLU A 29 2.51 -15.30 -18.83
C GLU A 29 1.98 -14.86 -17.46
N ARG A 30 2.57 -13.85 -16.80
CA ARG A 30 2.11 -13.31 -15.52
C ARG A 30 0.84 -12.48 -15.73
N LYS A 31 -0.32 -13.13 -15.59
CA LYS A 31 -1.64 -12.52 -15.89
C LYS A 31 -2.47 -12.17 -14.66
N VAL A 32 -2.21 -12.81 -13.53
CA VAL A 32 -2.97 -12.57 -12.29
C VAL A 32 -2.02 -12.09 -11.20
N ILE A 33 -2.26 -10.87 -10.71
CA ILE A 33 -1.41 -10.21 -9.73
C ILE A 33 -2.21 -9.98 -8.46
N VAL A 34 -1.76 -10.60 -7.37
CA VAL A 34 -2.34 -10.44 -6.03
C VAL A 34 -1.41 -9.57 -5.21
N VAL A 35 -1.92 -8.49 -4.63
CA VAL A 35 -1.13 -7.56 -3.82
C VAL A 35 -1.68 -7.49 -2.40
N SER A 36 -0.80 -7.29 -1.44
CA SER A 36 -1.19 -6.86 -0.09
C SER A 36 -1.30 -5.33 -0.03
N ALA A 37 -1.90 -4.80 1.03
CA ALA A 37 -1.85 -3.37 1.32
C ALA A 37 -0.40 -2.88 1.50
N PRO A 38 -0.11 -1.58 1.28
CA PRO A 38 1.22 -1.02 1.50
C PRO A 38 1.76 -1.32 2.90
N GLY A 39 2.92 -1.98 2.93
CA GLY A 39 3.66 -2.26 4.14
C GLY A 39 4.50 -1.06 4.58
N LYS A 40 5.34 -1.26 5.59
CA LYS A 40 6.24 -0.24 6.11
C LYS A 40 7.25 0.24 5.04
N ARG A 41 7.48 1.55 4.97
CA ARG A 41 8.54 2.19 4.18
C ARG A 41 9.92 2.02 4.81
N PHE A 42 9.96 2.09 6.13
CA PHE A 42 11.14 1.98 6.99
C PHE A 42 10.70 1.39 8.35
N ASP A 43 11.64 0.99 9.20
CA ASP A 43 11.35 0.15 10.37
C ASP A 43 10.34 0.77 11.37
N SER A 44 10.41 2.08 11.57
CA SER A 44 9.52 2.84 12.45
C SER A 44 8.20 3.27 11.80
N ASP A 45 7.96 2.97 10.52
CA ASP A 45 6.71 3.28 9.82
C ASP A 45 5.58 2.33 10.28
N THR A 46 4.33 2.74 10.07
CA THR A 46 3.15 1.92 10.41
C THR A 46 2.58 1.27 9.16
N LYS A 47 2.08 0.02 9.26
CA LYS A 47 1.43 -0.64 8.13
C LYS A 47 0.06 0.00 7.88
N ILE A 48 -0.34 0.12 6.61
CA ILE A 48 -1.69 0.62 6.26
C ILE A 48 -2.80 -0.21 6.92
N THR A 49 -2.65 -1.54 7.00
CA THR A 49 -3.63 -2.40 7.67
C THR A 49 -3.80 -2.04 9.15
N ASP A 50 -2.70 -1.73 9.85
CA ASP A 50 -2.75 -1.37 11.27
C ASP A 50 -3.42 0.01 11.45
N LEU A 51 -3.16 0.95 10.53
CA LEU A 51 -3.84 2.25 10.51
C LEU A 51 -5.35 2.10 10.25
N LEU A 52 -5.76 1.23 9.32
CA LEU A 52 -7.18 0.95 9.06
C LEU A 52 -7.88 0.37 10.30
N ILE A 53 -7.23 -0.58 10.99
CA ILE A 53 -7.74 -1.15 12.24
C ILE A 53 -7.86 -0.07 13.32
N ALA A 54 -6.84 0.78 13.46
CA ALA A 54 -6.83 1.88 14.42
C ALA A 54 -7.94 2.90 14.12
N CYS A 55 -8.12 3.29 12.85
CA CYS A 55 -9.18 4.19 12.40
C CYS A 55 -10.57 3.63 12.76
N ALA A 56 -10.83 2.36 12.44
CA ALA A 56 -12.10 1.71 12.77
C ALA A 56 -12.32 1.63 14.29
N THR A 57 -11.29 1.27 15.05
CA THR A 57 -11.37 1.18 16.52
C THR A 57 -11.69 2.53 17.15
N ARG A 58 -11.04 3.61 16.69
CA ARG A 58 -11.31 4.96 17.20
C ARG A 58 -12.72 5.41 16.87
N TYR A 59 -13.18 5.19 15.64
CA TYR A 59 -14.55 5.49 15.23
C TYR A 59 -15.58 4.78 16.12
N LEU A 60 -15.42 3.47 16.31
CA LEU A 60 -16.35 2.66 17.12
C LEU A 60 -16.38 3.08 18.60
N ASN A 61 -15.30 3.68 19.10
CA ASN A 61 -15.19 4.19 20.47
C ASN A 61 -15.56 5.68 20.61
N ASN A 62 -16.10 6.33 19.57
CA ASN A 62 -16.36 7.78 19.53
C ASN A 62 -15.12 8.63 19.85
N GLN A 63 -13.94 8.18 19.41
CA GLN A 63 -12.68 8.91 19.51
C GLN A 63 -12.34 9.56 18.16
N ASP A 64 -11.43 10.55 18.17
CA ASP A 64 -10.95 11.18 16.94
C ASP A 64 -10.23 10.17 16.02
N TYR A 65 -10.89 9.82 14.92
CA TYR A 65 -10.37 8.92 13.89
C TYR A 65 -9.87 9.68 12.65
N GLU A 66 -10.18 10.98 12.52
CA GLU A 66 -9.89 11.76 11.31
C GLU A 66 -8.38 11.90 11.10
N THR A 67 -7.63 12.04 12.18
CA THR A 67 -6.16 12.06 12.14
C THR A 67 -5.59 10.79 11.49
N VAL A 68 -6.06 9.61 11.91
CA VAL A 68 -5.61 8.32 11.34
C VAL A 68 -6.10 8.13 9.90
N LEU A 69 -7.32 8.60 9.60
CA LEU A 69 -7.87 8.56 8.25
C LEU A 69 -7.01 9.39 7.29
N ASN A 70 -6.63 10.60 7.69
CA ASN A 70 -5.78 11.47 6.89
C ASN A 70 -4.39 10.85 6.65
N ASP A 71 -3.81 10.16 7.64
CA ASP A 71 -2.54 9.43 7.43
C ASP A 71 -2.66 8.35 6.35
N ILE A 72 -3.78 7.62 6.32
CA ILE A 72 -4.05 6.60 5.29
C ILE A 72 -4.20 7.25 3.91
N ILE A 73 -5.00 8.31 3.81
CA ILE A 73 -5.23 9.04 2.56
C ILE A 73 -3.90 9.58 2.01
N ASN A 74 -3.14 10.28 2.85
CA ASN A 74 -1.85 10.87 2.50
C ASN A 74 -0.87 9.81 2.01
N ARG A 75 -0.86 8.62 2.63
CA ARG A 75 -0.01 7.51 2.19
C ARG A 75 -0.32 7.03 0.78
N PHE A 76 -1.59 6.96 0.38
CA PHE A 76 -1.96 6.60 -0.99
C PHE A 76 -1.71 7.76 -1.96
N ALA A 77 -1.95 9.01 -1.54
CA ALA A 77 -1.70 10.20 -2.34
C ALA A 77 -0.21 10.34 -2.69
N GLU A 78 0.70 10.20 -1.71
CA GLU A 78 2.16 10.21 -1.89
C GLU A 78 2.59 9.15 -2.91
N ILE A 79 2.06 7.93 -2.82
CA ILE A 79 2.37 6.84 -3.77
C ILE A 79 1.88 7.19 -5.18
N ALA A 80 0.68 7.76 -5.32
CA ALA A 80 0.11 8.13 -6.60
C ALA A 80 0.90 9.28 -7.26
N GLU A 81 1.27 10.29 -6.50
CA GLU A 81 2.07 11.45 -6.94
C GLU A 81 3.46 10.99 -7.43
N ASP A 82 4.16 10.17 -6.63
CA ASP A 82 5.49 9.64 -7.00
C ASP A 82 5.47 8.68 -8.22
N LEU A 83 4.29 8.12 -8.53
CA LEU A 83 4.03 7.34 -9.74
C LEU A 83 3.61 8.22 -10.93
N GLY A 84 3.29 9.49 -10.72
CA GLY A 84 2.79 10.42 -11.74
C GLY A 84 1.35 10.14 -12.16
N LEU A 85 0.49 9.75 -11.20
CA LEU A 85 -0.91 9.35 -11.46
C LEU A 85 -1.95 10.39 -10.97
N SER A 86 -1.50 11.49 -10.37
CA SER A 86 -2.31 12.57 -9.81
C SER A 86 -1.72 13.93 -10.11
#